data_AF-A0A2W4L9J3-F1
#
_entry.id   AF-A0A2W4L9J3-F1
#
_cell.length_a   1.000
_cell.length_b   1.000
_cell.length_c   1.000
_cell.angle_alpha   90.00
_cell.angle_beta   90.00
_cell.angle_gamma   90.00
#
_symmetry.space_group_name_H-M   'P 1'
#
loop_
_entity.id
_entity.type
_entity.pdbx_description
1 polymer ?
#
loop_
_entity_poly.entity_id
_entity_poly.type
_entity_poly.pdbx_seq_one_letter_code
_entity_poly.pdbx_strand_id
1 'polypeptide(L)' 'HTTAIEWGERLAVALGIEYDTRPGVATHYLNGHVTFRPSDALVLGLFAGQRRGSLRCVGGVCRLYPSFEGARLDATLRF' A
#
# COMPACT_ATOMS: atom_id res chain seq x y z
N HIS A 1 12.15 0.16 2.40
CA HIS A 1 12.16 1.42 1.64
C HIS A 1 11.06 1.40 0.59
N THR A 2 10.27 2.47 0.51
CA THR A 2 9.22 2.62 -0.50
C THR A 2 9.49 3.91 -1.26
N THR A 3 9.53 3.83 -2.58
CA THR A 3 9.69 4.97 -3.48
C THR A 3 8.39 5.17 -4.23
N ALA A 4 8.00 6.43 -4.42
CA ALA A 4 6.79 6.79 -5.14
C ALA A 4 7.10 7.86 -6.18
N ILE A 5 6.40 7.76 -7.31
CA ILE A 5 6.41 8.73 -8.40
C ILE A 5 4.98 9.19 -8.60
N GLU A 6 4.80 10.51 -8.62
CA GLU A 6 3.50 11.16 -8.79
C GLU A 6 3.51 11.97 -10.09
N TRP A 7 2.48 11.77 -10.92
CA TRP A 7 2.27 12.50 -12.17
C TRP A 7 1.03 13.37 -12.03
N GLY A 8 1.27 14.63 -11.62
CA GLY A 8 0.21 15.56 -11.25
C GLY A 8 -0.64 15.00 -10.12
N GLU A 9 -1.93 15.33 -10.12
CA GLU A 9 -2.87 14.99 -9.04
C GLU A 9 -3.56 13.63 -9.26
N ARG A 10 -3.43 13.08 -10.48
CA ARG A 10 -4.28 12.00 -11.00
C ARG A 10 -3.66 10.63 -10.94
N LEU A 11 -2.33 10.51 -10.95
CA LEU A 11 -1.67 9.22 -10.99
C LEU A 11 -0.48 9.20 -10.03
N ALA A 12 -0.44 8.20 -9.15
CA ALA A 12 0.70 7.91 -8.32
C ALA A 12 1.05 6.43 -8.44
N VAL A 13 2.33 6.12 -8.60
CA VAL A 13 2.84 4.74 -8.59
C VAL A 13 3.92 4.64 -7.53
N ALA A 14 3.82 3.65 -6.67
CA ALA A 14 4.78 3.39 -5.61
C ALA A 14 5.26 1.94 -5.69
N LEU A 15 6.56 1.76 -5.45
CA LEU A 15 7.20 0.46 -5.34
C LEU A 15 7.91 0.40 -3.98
N GLY A 16 7.74 -0.71 -3.27
CA GLY A 16 8.31 -0.93 -1.96
C GLY A 16 9.09 -2.22 -1.90
N ILE A 17 10.27 -2.13 -1.30
CA ILE A 17 11.05 -3.29 -0.89
C ILE A 17 11.37 -3.15 0.59
N GLU A 18 11.00 -4.15 1.37
CA GLU A 18 11.29 -4.24 2.79
C GLU A 18 12.05 -5.53 3.07
N TYR A 19 12.98 -5.47 4.02
CA TYR A 19 13.75 -6.63 4.46
C TYR A 19 13.55 -6.83 5.97
N ASP A 20 13.50 -8.08 6.41
CA ASP A 20 13.37 -8.46 7.81
C ASP A 20 14.42 -9.53 8.13
N THR A 21 15.14 -9.34 9.25
CA THR A 21 16.21 -10.26 9.69
C THR A 21 15.73 -11.25 10.74
N ARG A 22 14.47 -11.19 11.14
CA ARG A 22 13.93 -12.09 12.17
C ARG A 22 13.76 -13.51 11.62
N PRO A 23 14.21 -14.54 12.37
CA PRO A 23 14.00 -15.93 11.98
C PRO A 23 12.49 -16.28 12.04
N GLY A 24 12.01 -17.01 11.03
CA GLY A 24 10.60 -17.46 10.94
C GLY A 24 9.64 -16.53 10.19
N VAL A 25 10.14 -15.45 9.57
CA VAL A 25 9.37 -14.60 8.65
C VAL A 25 10.07 -14.48 7.29
N ALA A 26 9.33 -14.07 6.26
CA ALA A 26 9.93 -13.84 4.93
C ALA A 26 11.01 -12.75 5.01
N THR A 27 12.17 -13.01 4.41
CA THR A 27 13.32 -12.09 4.47
C THR A 27 13.12 -10.85 3.61
N HIS A 28 12.37 -10.96 2.53
CA HIS A 28 12.13 -9.88 1.58
C HIS A 28 10.63 -9.76 1.29
N TYR A 29 10.12 -8.53 1.37
CA TYR A 29 8.77 -8.17 0.99
C TYR A 29 8.86 -7.17 -0.16
N LEU A 30 8.29 -7.52 -1.30
CA LEU A 30 8.19 -6.64 -2.46
C LEU A 30 6.72 -6.28 -2.69
N ASN A 31 6.43 -5.00 -2.85
CA ASN A 31 5.09 -4.53 -3.19
C ASN A 31 5.11 -3.42 -4.23
N GLY A 32 3.99 -3.32 -4.93
CA GLY A 32 3.66 -2.24 -5.83
C GLY A 32 2.28 -1.69 -5.53
N HIS A 33 2.12 -0.39 -5.67
CA HIS A 33 0.87 0.30 -5.49
C HIS A 33 0.66 1.31 -6.62
N VAL A 34 -0.54 1.35 -7.17
CA VAL A 34 -0.95 2.33 -8.18
C VAL A 34 -2.20 3.01 -7.68
N THR A 35 -2.23 4.33 -7.67
CA THR A 35 -3.41 5.13 -7.37
C THR A 35 -3.76 5.96 -8.58
N PHE A 36 -4.99 5.83 -9.06
CA PHE A 36 -5.51 6.57 -10.19
C PHE A 36 -6.78 7.34 -9.80
N ARG A 37 -6.82 8.63 -10.09
CA ARG A 37 -7.92 9.56 -9.80
C ARG A 37 -8.42 10.16 -11.11
N PRO A 38 -9.35 9.50 -11.81
CA PRO A 38 -9.89 10.03 -13.07
C PRO A 38 -10.72 11.31 -12.86
N SER A 39 -11.34 11.46 -11.69
CA SER A 39 -12.11 12.64 -11.28
C SER A 39 -12.00 12.84 -9.76
N ASP A 40 -12.45 13.99 -9.26
CA ASP A 40 -12.44 14.27 -7.81
C ASP A 40 -13.41 13.38 -7.01
N ALA A 41 -14.38 12.79 -7.70
CA ALA A 41 -15.39 11.89 -7.14
C ALA A 41 -14.93 10.43 -7.06
N LEU A 42 -13.87 10.03 -7.77
CA LEU A 42 -13.46 8.62 -7.87
C LEU A 42 -11.95 8.45 -7.66
N VAL A 43 -11.60 7.55 -6.74
CA VAL A 43 -10.22 7.10 -6.53
C VAL A 43 -10.17 5.59 -6.69
N LEU A 44 -9.26 5.12 -7.55
CA LEU A 44 -8.94 3.72 -7.73
C LEU A 44 -7.55 3.44 -7.17
N GLY A 45 -7.43 2.42 -6.32
CA GLY A 45 -6.16 1.92 -5.81
C GLY A 45 -5.96 0.47 -6.24
N LEU A 46 -4.74 0.14 -6.67
CA LEU A 46 -4.32 -1.22 -6.94
C LEU A 46 -3.06 -1.49 -6.12
N PHE A 47 -3.12 -2.51 -5.29
CA PHE A 47 -1.96 -3.05 -4.58
C PHE A 47 -1.64 -4.44 -5.14
N ALA A 48 -0.37 -4.74 -5.34
CA ALA A 48 0.11 -6.07 -5.70
C ALA A 48 1.40 -6.41 -4.97
N GLY A 49 1.54 -7.66 -4.53
CA GLY A 49 2.74 -8.18 -3.88
C GLY A 49 2.51 -8.46 -2.41
N GLN A 50 3.58 -8.29 -1.63
CA GLN A 50 3.64 -8.70 -0.23
C GLN A 50 3.84 -7.50 0.68
N ARG A 51 3.13 -7.52 1.82
CA ARG A 51 3.31 -6.56 2.89
C ARG A 51 3.34 -7.28 4.23
N ARG A 52 4.33 -6.94 5.03
CA ARG A 52 4.45 -7.42 6.40
C ARG A 52 3.31 -6.87 7.26
N GLY A 53 2.84 -7.69 8.21
CA GLY A 53 1.92 -7.23 9.25
C GLY A 53 2.56 -6.11 10.08
N SER A 54 1.82 -5.05 10.34
CA SER A 54 2.30 -3.91 11.12
C SER A 54 1.21 -3.37 12.04
N LEU A 55 1.61 -2.85 13.19
CA LEU A 55 0.74 -2.04 14.03
C LEU A 55 0.85 -0.59 13.55
N ARG A 56 -0.26 0.03 13.17
CA ARG A 56 -0.30 1.45 12.82
C ARG A 56 -1.19 2.19 13.80
N CYS A 57 -0.64 3.24 14.41
CA CYS A 57 -1.35 4.09 15.35
C CYS A 57 -1.59 5.46 14.71
N VAL A 58 -2.85 5.86 14.58
CA VAL A 58 -3.25 7.15 14.01
C VAL A 58 -4.26 7.78 14.96
N GLY A 59 -3.96 8.99 15.43
CA GLY A 59 -4.83 9.73 16.35
C GLY A 59 -5.10 9.00 17.68
N GLY A 60 -4.09 8.33 18.25
CA GLY A 60 -4.22 7.60 19.52
C GLY A 60 -4.90 6.22 19.42
N VAL A 61 -5.38 5.83 18.24
CA VAL A 61 -5.96 4.49 18.01
C VAL A 61 -4.97 3.63 17.23
N CYS A 62 -4.55 2.52 17.83
CA CYS A 62 -3.71 1.52 17.19
C CYS A 62 -4.55 0.42 16.54
N ARG A 63 -4.30 0.17 15.25
CA ARG A 63 -4.94 -0.91 14.49
C ARG A 63 -3.88 -1.87 13.99
N LEU A 64 -4.16 -3.16 14.16
CA LEU A 64 -3.34 -4.23 13.60
C LEU A 64 -3.67 -4.38 12.11
N TYR A 65 -2.68 -4.18 11.25
CA TYR A 65 -2.79 -4.49 9.83
C TYR A 65 -2.13 -5.85 9.61
N PRO A 66 -2.89 -6.90 9.24
CA PRO A 66 -2.33 -8.22 9.01
C PRO A 66 -1.36 -8.20 7.83
N SER A 67 -0.48 -9.19 7.77
CA SER A 67 0.31 -9.44 6.57
C SER A 67 -0.63 -9.72 5.40
N PHE A 68 -0.25 -9.24 4.23
CA PHE A 68 -1.03 -9.43 3.01
C PHE A 68 -0.09 -9.86 1.89
N GLU A 69 -0.52 -10.86 1.14
CA GLU A 69 0.14 -11.32 -0.07
C GLU A 69 -0.92 -11.51 -1.15
N GLY A 70 -0.68 -10.93 -2.32
CA GLY A 70 -1.57 -11.03 -3.48
C GLY A 70 -1.87 -9.69 -4.11
N ALA A 71 -3.02 -9.58 -4.77
CA ALA A 71 -3.48 -8.35 -5.40
C ALA A 71 -4.79 -7.88 -4.78
N ARG A 72 -4.92 -6.57 -4.61
CA ARG A 72 -6.12 -5.91 -4.10
C ARG A 72 -6.43 -4.69 -4.97
N LEU A 73 -7.66 -4.63 -5.45
CA LEU A 73 -8.22 -3.45 -6.08
C LEU A 73 -9.18 -2.78 -5.10
N ASP A 74 -9.05 -1.47 -4.92
CA ASP A 74 -9.95 -0.63 -4.15
C ASP A 74 -10.52 0.49 -5.03
N ALA A 75 -11.79 0.81 -4.77
CA ALA A 75 -12.48 1.91 -5.42
C ALA A 75 -13.20 2.71 -4.34
N THR A 76 -12.93 4.01 -4.28
CA THR A 76 -13.56 4.95 -3.37
C THR A 76 -14.33 5.97 -4.18
N LEU A 77 -15.63 6.03 -3.97
CA LEU A 77 -16.52 7.03 -4.56
C LEU A 77 -16.86 8.07 -3.49
N ARG A 78 -16.78 9.35 -3.85
CA ARG A 78 -17.16 10.49 -3.02
C ARG A 78 -18.32 11.20 -3.71
N PHE A 79 -19.39 11.44 -2.96
CA PHE A 79 -20.62 12.09 -3.40
C PHE A 79 -20.90 13.30 -2.52
#